data_AF-A0A661C8E3-F1
#
_entry.id   AF-A0A661C8E3-F1
#
_cell.length_a   1.000
_cell.length_b   1.000
_cell.length_c   1.000
_cell.angle_alpha   90.00
_cell.angle_beta   90.00
_cell.angle_gamma   90.00
#
_symmetry.space_group_name_H-M   'P 1'
#
loop_
_entity.id
_entity.type
_entity.pdbx_description
1 polymer ?
#
loop_
_entity_poly.entity_id
_entity_poly.type
_entity_poly.pdbx_seq_one_letter_code
_entity_poly.pdbx_strand_id
1 'polypeptide(L)' 'MSRPAKVVISLSALRHNYSRIRTLAPDSRIMAIVKADAYGHGIAPIAQSLEDADAFGVACL' A
#
# COMPACT_ATOMS: atom_id res chain seq x y z
N MET A 1 -18.41 4.93 -23.65
CA MET A 1 -18.84 3.76 -22.83
C MET A 1 -18.57 4.07 -21.37
N SER A 2 -19.60 4.16 -20.52
CA SER A 2 -19.40 4.23 -19.06
C SER A 2 -19.21 2.82 -18.52
N ARG A 3 -18.08 2.56 -17.83
CA ARG A 3 -17.92 1.37 -16.98
C ARG A 3 -18.56 1.70 -15.62
N PRO A 4 -19.70 1.09 -15.26
CA PRO A 4 -20.40 1.47 -14.03
C PRO A 4 -19.70 0.96 -12.76
N ALA A 5 -18.97 -0.16 -12.85
CA ALA A 5 -18.22 -0.70 -11.72
C ALA A 5 -16.98 0.15 -11.42
N LYS A 6 -16.84 0.57 -10.16
CA LYS A 6 -15.71 1.33 -9.64
C LYS A 6 -15.28 0.77 -8.29
N VAL A 7 -13.99 0.88 -8.03
CA VAL A 7 -13.38 0.63 -6.73
C VAL A 7 -12.85 1.97 -6.21
N VAL A 8 -13.14 2.29 -4.96
CA VAL A 8 -12.68 3.52 -4.30
C VAL A 8 -11.74 3.14 -3.18
N ILE A 9 -10.48 3.58 -3.29
CA ILE A 9 -9.44 3.26 -2.32
C ILE A 9 -9.16 4.48 -1.45
N SER A 10 -9.22 4.29 -0.14
CA SER A 10 -8.87 5.33 0.83
C SER A 10 -7.38 5.26 1.16
N LEU A 11 -6.60 6.20 0.62
CA LEU A 11 -5.17 6.31 0.92
C LEU A 11 -4.92 6.78 2.36
N SER A 12 -5.86 7.52 2.97
CA SER A 12 -5.76 7.89 4.38
C SER A 12 -5.91 6.68 5.30
N ALA A 13 -6.80 5.74 4.96
CA ALA A 13 -6.92 4.48 5.70
C ALA A 13 -5.66 3.62 5.57
N LEU A 14 -5.06 3.59 4.37
CA LEU A 14 -3.78 2.91 4.15
C LEU A 14 -2.66 3.49 5.04
N ARG A 15 -2.52 4.82 5.06
CA ARG A 15 -1.54 5.51 5.92
C ARG A 15 -1.81 5.28 7.40
N HIS A 16 -3.08 5.31 7.83
CA HIS A 16 -3.44 4.98 9.21
C HIS A 16 -2.97 3.58 9.61
N ASN A 17 -3.19 2.58 8.75
CA ASN A 17 -2.75 1.21 8.99
C ASN A 17 -1.22 1.13 9.08
N TYR A 18 -0.51 1.80 8.18
CA TYR A 18 0.95 1.86 8.20
C TYR A 18 1.49 2.49 9.50
N SER A 19 0.94 3.63 9.92
CA SER A 19 1.31 4.28 11.19
C SER A 19 1.02 3.38 12.39
N ARG A 20 -0.11 2.66 12.39
CA ARG A 20 -0.43 1.69 13.45
C ARG A 20 0.62 0.58 13.54
N ILE A 21 1.06 0.03 12.40
CA ILE A 21 2.11 -1.01 12.39
C ILE A 21 3.41 -0.45 12.96
N ARG A 22 3.80 0.79 12.61
CA ARG A 22 4.97 1.46 13.21
C ARG A 22 4.86 1.61 14.71
N THR A 23 3.70 2.00 15.23
CA THR A 23 3.49 2.10 16.69
C THR A 23 3.59 0.74 17.38
N LEU A 24 3.09 -0.32 16.75
CA LEU A 24 3.10 -1.67 17.33
C LEU A 24 4.49 -2.34 17.26
N ALA A 25 5.34 -1.94 16.32
CA ALA A 25 6.66 -2.51 16.11
C ALA A 25 7.70 -1.41 15.85
N PRO A 26 8.01 -0.56 16.86
CA PRO A 26 8.79 0.66 16.68
C PRO A 26 10.22 0.41 16.19
N ASP A 27 10.84 -0.69 16.62
CA ASP A 27 12.22 -1.04 16.26
C ASP A 27 12.32 -1.92 15.00
N SER A 28 11.18 -2.25 14.39
CA SER A 28 11.13 -3.11 13.21
C SER A 28 11.18 -2.30 11.92
N ARG A 29 11.88 -2.85 10.92
CA ARG A 29 11.75 -2.37 9.55
C ARG A 29 10.47 -2.91 8.91
N ILE A 30 9.77 -2.08 8.16
CA ILE A 30 8.53 -2.43 7.46
C ILE A 30 8.78 -2.49 5.96
N MET A 31 8.49 -3.66 5.38
CA MET A 31 8.44 -3.85 3.94
C MET A 31 7.00 -3.79 3.45
N ALA A 32 6.67 -2.84 2.58
CA ALA A 32 5.37 -2.74 1.94
C ALA A 32 5.28 -3.72 0.76
N ILE A 33 4.43 -4.74 0.91
CA ILE A 33 4.21 -5.73 -0.15
C ILE A 33 3.19 -5.19 -1.15
N VAL A 34 3.60 -5.02 -2.40
CA VAL A 34 2.78 -4.47 -3.49
C VAL A 34 2.66 -5.45 -4.67
N LYS A 35 2.51 -6.74 -4.37
CA LYS A 35 2.32 -7.79 -5.38
C LYS A 35 0.93 -7.71 -6.06
N ALA A 36 0.83 -8.24 -7.27
CA ALA A 36 -0.42 -8.28 -8.05
C ALA A 36 -1.12 -6.92 -8.17
N ASP A 37 -0.39 -5.91 -8.66
CA ASP A 37 -0.86 -4.52 -8.77
C ASP A 37 -1.36 -3.95 -7.42
N ALA A 38 -0.55 -4.12 -6.38
CA ALA A 38 -0.93 -3.84 -4.99
C ALA A 38 -2.27 -4.49 -4.58
N TYR A 39 -2.37 -5.81 -4.77
CA TYR A 39 -3.58 -6.59 -4.51
C TYR A 39 -4.81 -6.07 -5.29
N GLY A 40 -4.61 -5.58 -6.52
CA GLY A 40 -5.67 -5.02 -7.37
C GLY A 40 -6.12 -3.60 -6.99
N HIS A 41 -5.37 -2.91 -6.12
CA HIS A 41 -5.68 -1.53 -5.71
C HIS A 41 -4.99 -0.45 -6.57
N GLY A 42 -4.10 -0.87 -7.48
CA GLY A 42 -3.29 0.01 -8.32
C GLY A 42 -1.95 0.33 -7.65
N ILE A 43 -0.86 -0.16 -8.23
CA ILE A 43 0.47 -0.10 -7.60
C ILE A 43 0.99 1.33 -7.39
N ALA A 44 0.80 2.22 -8.37
CA ALA A 44 1.35 3.58 -8.32
C ALA A 44 0.81 4.42 -7.14
N PRO A 45 -0.52 4.60 -6.95
CA PRO A 45 -1.03 5.39 -5.83
C PRO A 45 -0.74 4.74 -4.47
N ILE A 46 -0.73 3.40 -4.39
CA ILE A 46 -0.43 2.68 -3.15
C ILE A 46 1.03 2.85 -2.76
N ALA A 47 1.97 2.63 -3.69
CA ALA A 47 3.40 2.76 -3.44
C ALA A 47 3.76 4.19 -3.06
N GLN A 48 3.21 5.19 -3.75
CA GLN A 48 3.43 6.60 -3.42
C GLN A 48 2.85 6.97 -2.04
N SER A 49 1.71 6.40 -1.66
CA SER A 49 1.14 6.64 -0.33
C SER A 49 1.93 6.02 0.81
N LEU A 50 2.82 5.06 0.51
CA LEU A 50 3.67 4.31 1.45
C LEU A 50 5.17 4.61 1.23
N GLU A 51 5.50 5.80 0.73
CA GLU A 51 6.89 6.20 0.45
C GLU A 51 7.83 6.09 1.65
N ASP A 52 7.29 6.20 2.87
CA ASP A 52 8.02 6.08 4.13
C ASP A 52 8.32 4.62 4.54
N ALA A 53 7.90 3.62 3.76
CA ALA A 53 8.22 2.22 4.01
C ALA A 53 9.72 1.97 3.78
N ASP A 54 10.34 1.12 4.61
CA ASP A 54 11.79 0.88 4.52
C ASP A 54 12.18 0.10 3.26
N ALA A 55 11.23 -0.62 2.67
CA ALA A 55 11.42 -1.38 1.44
C ALA A 55 10.07 -1.70 0.77
N PHE A 56 10.12 -2.05 -0.51
CA PHE A 56 8.99 -2.64 -1.24
C PHE A 56 9.27 -4.09 -1.62
N GLY A 57 8.24 -4.93 -1.55
CA GLY A 57 8.28 -6.32 -2.01
C GLY A 57 7.27 -6.58 -3.13
N VAL A 58 7.73 -7.21 -4.21
CA VAL A 58 6.91 -7.65 -5.35
C VAL A 58 7.04 -9.16 -5.57
N ALA A 59 6.12 -9.76 -6.32
CA ALA A 59 6.16 -11.19 -6.63
C ALA A 59 6.98 -11.54 -7.89
N CYS A 60 7.27 -10.56 -8.74
CA CYS A 60 7.97 -10.73 -10.01
C CYS A 60 8.69 -9.43 -10.41
N LEU A 61 9.64 -9.53 -11.35
CA LEU A 61 10.32 -8.40 -11.99
C LEU A 61 9.47 -7.79 -13.12
#